data_AF-A0A4Q5X8C8-F1
#
_entry.id   AF-A0A4Q5X8C8-F1
#
_cell.length_a   1.000
_cell.length_b   1.000
_cell.length_c   1.000
_cell.angle_alpha   90.00
_cell.angle_beta   90.00
_cell.angle_gamma   90.00
#
_symmetry.space_group_name_H-M   'P 1'
#
loop_
_entity.id
_entity.type
_entity.pdbx_description
1 polymer ?
#
loop_
_entity_poly.entity_id
_entity_poly.type
_entity_poly.pdbx_seq_one_letter_code
_entity_poly.pdbx_strand_id
1 'polypeptide(L)'
;MRSRRGRLVAAALAVVALGLACRTPVAPRFAELYLGDVLWGALFFLLMAACGPNARRGMVGLAAAAATELIELSQLYRAPWAESLRQTRLGGLLLGRGFSWSDVLCVALGAALAALLDSTTALRSARG
;
A
#
# COMPACT_ATOMS: atom_id res chain seq x y z
N MET A 1 10.25 -11.21 -18.23
CA MET A 1 10.35 -9.88 -17.57
C MET A 1 9.15 -8.96 -17.83
N ARG A 2 8.76 -8.69 -19.09
CA ARG A 2 7.55 -7.90 -19.42
C ARG A 2 6.25 -8.49 -18.83
N SER A 3 6.13 -9.82 -18.80
CA SER A 3 4.98 -10.53 -18.19
C SER A 3 4.84 -10.33 -16.68
N ARG A 4 5.95 -10.26 -15.92
CA ARG A 4 5.90 -10.02 -14.46
C ARG A 4 5.48 -8.59 -14.15
N ARG A 5 6.11 -7.61 -14.80
CA ARG A 5 5.78 -6.18 -14.61
C ARG A 5 4.31 -5.91 -14.96
N GLY A 6 3.80 -6.48 -16.06
CA GLY A 6 2.39 -6.38 -16.43
C GLY A 6 1.46 -6.93 -15.35
N ARG A 7 1.76 -8.11 -14.78
CA ARG A 7 0.96 -8.68 -13.67
C ARG A 7 0.97 -7.81 -12.42
N LEU A 8 2.12 -7.25 -12.05
CA LEU A 8 2.23 -6.35 -10.89
C LEU A 8 1.43 -5.06 -11.07
N VAL A 9 1.50 -4.46 -12.27
CA VAL A 9 0.71 -3.26 -12.60
C VAL A 9 -0.79 -3.57 -12.60
N ALA A 10 -1.21 -4.69 -13.19
CA ALA A 10 -2.60 -5.10 -13.16
C ALA A 10 -3.10 -5.34 -11.71
N ALA A 11 -2.29 -5.98 -10.87
CA ALA A 11 -2.58 -6.14 -9.45
C ALA A 11 -2.67 -4.78 -8.72
N ALA A 12 -1.77 -3.84 -9.01
CA ALA A 12 -1.79 -2.51 -8.43
C ALA A 12 -3.09 -1.75 -8.79
N LEU A 13 -3.51 -1.82 -10.06
CA LEU A 13 -4.78 -1.22 -10.50
C LEU A 13 -5.99 -1.85 -9.81
N ALA A 14 -6.00 -3.17 -9.65
CA ALA A 14 -7.06 -3.87 -8.90
C ALA A 14 -7.10 -3.43 -7.43
N VAL A 15 -5.92 -3.34 -6.79
CA VAL A 15 -5.79 -2.85 -5.40
C VAL A 15 -6.26 -1.42 -5.26
N VAL A 16 -5.94 -0.52 -6.21
CA VAL A 16 -6.46 0.86 -6.22
C VAL A 16 -7.98 0.86 -6.33
N ALA A 17 -8.57 0.09 -7.23
CA ALA A 17 -10.02 0.02 -7.38
C ALA A 17 -10.71 -0.48 -6.10
N LEU A 18 -10.17 -1.54 -5.48
CA LEU A 18 -10.67 -2.08 -4.22
C LEU A 18 -10.50 -1.09 -3.05
N GLY A 19 -9.34 -0.44 -2.96
CA GLY A 19 -9.05 0.55 -1.93
C GLY A 19 -9.99 1.75 -2.00
N LEU A 20 -10.25 2.25 -3.22
CA LEU A 20 -11.24 3.31 -3.44
C LEU A 20 -12.65 2.85 -3.09
N ALA A 21 -13.02 1.61 -3.40
CA ALA A 21 -14.32 1.05 -3.03
C ALA A 21 -14.50 0.99 -1.49
N CYS A 22 -13.43 0.69 -0.74
CA CYS A 22 -13.44 0.69 0.73
C CYS A 22 -13.67 2.09 1.33
N ARG A 23 -13.40 3.16 0.58
CA ARG A 23 -13.56 4.56 1.03
C ARG A 23 -14.86 5.19 0.52
N THR A 24 -15.87 4.37 0.21
CA THR A 24 -17.20 4.82 -0.18
C THR A 24 -18.19 4.75 0.99
N PRO A 25 -19.24 5.59 1.03
CA PRO A 25 -20.22 5.58 2.13
C PRO A 25 -21.00 4.26 2.29
N VAL A 26 -20.99 3.41 1.26
CA VAL A 26 -21.68 2.11 1.25
C VAL A 26 -20.79 0.96 1.71
N ALA A 27 -19.49 1.21 1.91
CA ALA A 27 -18.56 0.20 2.37
C ALA A 27 -18.87 -0.20 3.82
N PRO A 28 -18.73 -1.48 4.20
CA PRO A 28 -18.80 -1.87 5.61
C PRO A 28 -17.74 -1.12 6.41
N ARG A 29 -18.11 -0.66 7.61
CA ARG A 29 -17.20 0.10 8.50
C ARG A 29 -15.85 -0.58 8.74
N PHE A 30 -15.83 -1.91 8.81
CA PHE A 30 -14.58 -2.68 8.92
C PHE A 30 -13.65 -2.48 7.72
N ALA A 31 -14.21 -2.45 6.50
CA ALA A 31 -13.43 -2.26 5.29
C ALA A 31 -12.88 -0.83 5.18
N GLU A 32 -13.69 0.15 5.57
CA GLU A 32 -13.28 1.56 5.65
C GLU A 32 -12.12 1.76 6.62
N LEU A 33 -12.19 1.14 7.81
CA LEU A 33 -11.23 1.31 8.91
C LEU A 33 -9.92 0.54 8.77
N TYR A 34 -9.91 -0.61 8.07
CA TYR A 34 -8.75 -1.51 8.09
C TYR A 34 -8.36 -2.00 6.71
N LEU A 35 -9.33 -2.43 5.91
CA LEU A 35 -9.03 -3.04 4.60
C LEU A 35 -8.40 -2.02 3.65
N GLY A 36 -8.85 -0.77 3.69
CA GLY A 36 -8.24 0.32 2.92
C GLY A 36 -6.75 0.47 3.18
N ASP A 37 -6.31 0.42 4.44
CA ASP A 37 -4.92 0.64 4.82
C ASP A 37 -4.05 -0.60 4.56
N VAL A 38 -4.60 -1.80 4.72
CA VAL A 38 -3.95 -3.05 4.25
C VAL A 38 -3.72 -2.99 2.74
N LEU A 39 -4.71 -2.53 1.96
CA LEU A 39 -4.58 -2.38 0.52
C LEU A 39 -3.57 -1.28 0.15
N TRP A 40 -3.47 -0.22 0.94
CA TRP A 40 -2.47 0.84 0.76
C TRP A 40 -1.03 0.32 0.94
N GLY A 41 -0.78 -0.45 1.99
CA GLY A 41 0.51 -1.14 2.20
C GLY A 41 0.88 -2.08 1.05
N ALA A 42 -0.09 -2.87 0.58
CA ALA A 42 0.11 -3.76 -0.56
C ALA A 42 0.40 -2.98 -1.86
N LEU A 43 -0.25 -1.84 -2.07
CA LEU A 43 -0.04 -0.99 -3.24
C LEU A 43 1.40 -0.48 -3.32
N PHE A 44 1.98 -0.01 -2.21
CA PHE A 44 3.36 0.46 -2.18
C PHE A 44 4.35 -0.63 -2.61
N PHE A 45 4.15 -1.85 -2.11
CA PHE A 45 4.96 -2.99 -2.55
C PHE A 45 4.83 -3.24 -4.05
N LEU A 46 3.59 -3.29 -4.57
CA LEU A 46 3.33 -3.56 -5.99
C LEU A 46 3.96 -2.51 -6.91
N LEU A 47 3.85 -1.23 -6.55
CA LEU A 47 4.46 -0.12 -7.30
C LEU A 47 5.98 -0.21 -7.31
N MET A 48 6.60 -0.38 -6.14
CA MET A 48 8.06 -0.51 -6.04
C MET A 48 8.58 -1.75 -6.77
N ALA A 49 7.89 -2.89 -6.64
CA ALA A 49 8.24 -4.13 -7.34
C ALA A 49 8.08 -4.01 -8.87
N ALA A 50 7.12 -3.21 -9.34
CA ALA A 50 6.92 -2.93 -10.76
C ALA A 50 7.98 -1.98 -11.33
N CYS A 51 8.47 -1.02 -10.53
CA CYS A 51 9.58 -0.14 -10.89
C CYS A 51 10.93 -0.86 -10.90
N GLY A 52 11.17 -1.75 -9.93
CA GLY A 52 12.39 -2.54 -9.80
C GLY A 52 12.15 -4.04 -9.93
N PRO A 53 11.84 -4.58 -11.13
CA PRO A 53 11.44 -5.98 -11.28
C PRO A 53 12.53 -7.01 -10.95
N ASN A 54 13.79 -6.57 -10.90
CA ASN A 54 14.96 -7.39 -10.55
C ASN A 54 15.44 -7.16 -9.10
N ALA A 55 14.82 -6.24 -8.36
CA ALA A 55 15.21 -5.95 -6.99
C ALA A 55 14.93 -7.15 -6.08
N ARG A 56 15.73 -7.27 -5.01
CA ARG A 56 15.49 -8.28 -3.98
C ARG A 56 14.14 -8.01 -3.31
N ARG A 57 13.23 -8.98 -3.37
CA ARG A 57 11.84 -8.80 -2.91
C ARG A 57 11.72 -8.43 -1.44
N GLY A 58 12.58 -9.01 -0.60
CA GLY A 58 12.65 -8.63 0.82
C GLY A 58 13.02 -7.16 1.02
N MET A 59 13.93 -6.62 0.20
CA MET A 59 14.27 -5.19 0.24
C MET A 59 13.13 -4.32 -0.29
N VAL A 60 12.41 -4.77 -1.32
CA VAL A 60 11.21 -4.06 -1.82
C VAL A 60 10.11 -4.05 -0.76
N GLY A 61 9.88 -5.16 -0.06
CA GLY A 61 8.94 -5.25 1.07
C GLY A 61 9.32 -4.31 2.21
N LEU A 62 10.59 -4.30 2.61
CA LEU A 62 11.08 -3.41 3.67
C LEU A 62 10.97 -1.94 3.27
N ALA A 63 11.32 -1.59 2.02
CA ALA A 63 11.20 -0.23 1.51
C ALA A 63 9.74 0.23 1.42
N ALA A 64 8.83 -0.64 1.01
CA ALA A 64 7.40 -0.37 0.96
C ALA A 64 6.85 -0.11 2.37
N ALA A 65 7.15 -1.00 3.32
CA ALA A 65 6.75 -0.84 4.72
C ALA A 65 7.33 0.46 5.31
N ALA A 66 8.63 0.72 5.14
CA ALA A 66 9.26 1.94 5.64
C ALA A 66 8.61 3.20 5.04
N ALA A 67 8.29 3.20 3.75
CA ALA A 67 7.64 4.34 3.10
C ALA A 67 6.22 4.59 3.65
N THR A 68 5.42 3.54 3.84
CA THR A 68 4.07 3.71 4.41
C THR A 68 4.12 4.10 5.88
N GLU A 69 5.02 3.53 6.67
CA GLU A 69 5.20 3.91 8.08
C GLU A 69 5.65 5.37 8.23
N LEU A 70 6.54 5.85 7.37
CA LEU A 70 6.92 7.27 7.35
C LEU A 70 5.72 8.17 7.03
N ILE A 71 4.82 7.73 6.15
CA ILE A 71 3.59 8.46 5.83
C ILE A 71 2.65 8.49 7.05
N GLU A 72 2.41 7.35 7.71
CA GLU A 72 1.57 7.30 8.92
C GLU A 72 2.16 8.13 10.05
N LEU A 73 3.45 7.95 10.35
CA LEU A 73 4.16 8.74 11.38
C LEU A 73 4.18 10.24 11.04
N SER A 74 4.16 10.61 9.75
CA SER A 74 4.08 12.02 9.36
C SER A 74 2.81 12.69 9.89
N GLN A 75 1.73 11.94 10.15
CA GLN A 75 0.47 12.50 10.64
C GLN A 75 0.57 13.04 12.07
N LEU A 76 1.55 12.59 12.85
CA LEU A 76 1.91 13.18 14.14
C LEU A 76 2.45 14.61 14.00
N TYR A 77 2.95 14.97 12.81
CA TYR A 77 3.39 16.31 12.50
C TYR A 77 2.22 17.20 12.04
N ARG A 78 1.81 18.12 12.93
CA ARG A 78 0.57 18.93 12.82
C ARG A 78 0.81 20.41 12.44
N ALA A 79 1.86 20.70 11.68
CA ALA A 79 2.09 22.07 11.22
C ALA A 79 0.97 22.55 10.26
N PRO A 80 0.63 23.85 10.23
CA PRO A 80 -0.49 24.37 9.42
C PRO A 80 -0.39 24.04 7.93
N TRP A 81 0.81 24.08 7.36
CA TRP A 81 1.06 23.74 5.96
C TRP A 81 0.85 22.25 5.67
N ALA A 82 1.17 21.37 6.62
CA ALA A 82 1.00 19.93 6.45
C ALA A 82 -0.48 19.56 6.55
N GLU A 83 -1.20 20.19 7.46
CA GLU A 83 -2.64 19.99 7.61
C GLU A 83 -3.43 20.53 6.41
N SER A 84 -3.05 21.70 5.87
CA SER A 84 -3.71 22.23 4.67
C SER A 84 -3.54 21.30 3.46
N LEU A 85 -2.39 20.65 3.31
CA LEU A 85 -2.18 19.60 2.30
C LEU A 85 -3.10 18.40 2.54
N ARG A 86 -3.21 17.89 3.78
CA ARG A 86 -4.08 16.75 4.13
C ARG A 86 -5.56 17.04 3.96
N GLN A 87 -5.97 18.31 4.08
CA GLN A 87 -7.35 18.70 3.85
C GLN A 87 -7.76 18.57 2.38
N THR A 88 -6.82 18.72 1.45
CA THR A 88 -7.07 18.45 0.02
C THR A 88 -7.48 16.99 -0.21
N ARG A 89 -8.23 16.72 -1.28
CA ARG A 89 -8.66 15.36 -1.60
C ARG A 89 -7.46 14.42 -1.82
N LEU A 90 -6.45 14.89 -2.57
CA LEU A 90 -5.25 14.10 -2.86
C LEU A 90 -4.38 13.92 -1.62
N GLY A 91 -4.12 14.99 -0.85
CA GLY A 91 -3.33 14.88 0.36
C GLY A 91 -3.98 13.97 1.40
N GLY A 92 -5.29 14.07 1.61
CA GLY A 92 -5.99 13.17 2.54
C GLY A 92 -6.03 11.71 2.07
N LEU A 93 -5.97 11.44 0.76
CA LEU A 93 -5.91 10.08 0.22
C LEU A 93 -4.49 9.48 0.33
N LEU A 94 -3.45 10.29 0.09
CA LEU A 94 -2.06 9.84 0.04
C LEU A 94 -1.36 9.88 1.40
N LEU A 95 -1.67 10.88 2.23
CA LEU A 95 -1.00 11.15 3.51
C LEU A 95 -1.86 10.78 4.73
N GLY A 96 -3.15 10.49 4.51
CA GLY A 96 -4.14 10.35 5.57
C GLY A 96 -4.47 11.68 6.27
N ARG A 97 -5.46 11.64 7.17
CA ARG A 97 -5.97 12.82 7.89
C ARG A 97 -5.75 12.77 9.39
N GLY A 98 -5.52 11.59 9.96
CA GLY A 98 -5.33 11.40 11.39
C GLY A 98 -4.59 10.09 11.64
N PHE A 99 -3.88 10.04 12.76
CA PHE A 99 -3.03 8.94 13.15
C PHE A 99 -3.78 7.90 13.99
N SER A 100 -3.63 6.63 13.62
CA SER A 100 -4.01 5.50 14.45
C SER A 100 -2.92 4.42 14.43
N TRP A 101 -2.66 3.81 15.59
CA TRP A 101 -1.78 2.65 15.69
C TRP A 101 -2.28 1.43 14.91
N SER A 102 -3.58 1.34 14.65
CA SER A 102 -4.12 0.32 13.75
C SER A 102 -3.57 0.47 12.33
N ASP A 103 -3.34 1.70 11.89
CA ASP A 103 -3.01 2.01 10.50
C ASP A 103 -1.57 1.58 10.21
N VAL A 104 -0.66 1.87 11.16
CA VAL A 104 0.71 1.30 11.24
C VAL A 104 0.68 -0.21 11.04
N LEU A 105 -0.10 -0.93 11.86
CA LEU A 105 -0.20 -2.39 11.74
C LEU A 105 -0.80 -2.82 10.38
N CYS A 106 -1.82 -2.13 9.90
CA CYS A 106 -2.49 -2.46 8.64
C CYS A 106 -1.56 -2.29 7.43
N VAL A 107 -0.84 -1.17 7.32
CA VAL A 107 0.07 -0.92 6.20
C VAL A 107 1.25 -1.90 6.21
N ALA A 108 1.79 -2.22 7.40
CA ALA A 108 2.82 -3.23 7.56
C ALA A 108 2.33 -4.63 7.12
N LEU A 109 1.13 -5.03 7.55
CA LEU A 109 0.50 -6.28 7.13
C LEU A 109 0.28 -6.33 5.61
N GLY A 110 -0.20 -5.24 5.02
CA GLY A 110 -0.39 -5.10 3.58
C GLY A 110 0.89 -5.34 2.78
N ALA A 111 1.97 -4.65 3.17
CA ALA A 111 3.28 -4.80 2.53
C ALA A 111 3.83 -6.23 2.68
N ALA A 112 3.71 -6.83 3.88
CA ALA A 112 4.16 -8.18 4.15
C ALA A 112 3.39 -9.23 3.31
N LEU A 113 2.06 -9.15 3.29
CA LEU A 113 1.21 -10.05 2.49
C LEU A 113 1.54 -9.96 1.00
N ALA A 114 1.69 -8.75 0.47
CA ALA A 114 2.04 -8.56 -0.93
C ALA A 114 3.41 -9.17 -1.28
N ALA A 115 4.41 -9.01 -0.39
CA ALA A 115 5.73 -9.61 -0.56
C ALA A 115 5.71 -11.15 -0.53
N LEU A 116 4.91 -11.74 0.37
CA LEU A 116 4.73 -13.19 0.45
C LEU A 116 4.04 -13.75 -0.80
N LEU A 117 2.99 -13.09 -1.29
CA LEU A 117 2.27 -13.49 -2.50
C LEU A 117 3.15 -13.39 -3.75
N ASP A 118 3.95 -12.34 -3.91
CA ASP A 118 4.91 -12.25 -5.02
C ASP A 118 6.00 -13.33 -4.93
N SER A 119 6.46 -13.65 -3.72
CA SER A 119 7.43 -14.73 -3.47
C SER A 119 6.90 -16.10 -3.92
N THR A 120 5.68 -16.46 -3.50
CA THR A 120 5.06 -17.75 -3.86
C THR A 120 4.76 -17.87 -5.35
N THR A 121 4.26 -16.81 -5.99
CA THR A 121 3.96 -16.83 -7.43
C THR A 121 5.21 -17.03 -8.29
N ALA A 122 6.36 -16.50 -7.87
CA ALA A 122 7.58 -16.76 -8.63
C ALA A 122 8.21 -18.13 -8.35
N LEU A 123 8.07 -18.68 -7.13
CA LEU A 123 8.47 -20.07 -6.88
C LEU A 123 7.68 -21.03 -7.77
N ARG A 124 6.39 -20.77 -7.98
CA ARG A 124 5.54 -21.54 -8.91
C ARG A 124 6.02 -21.40 -10.36
N SER A 125 6.39 -20.19 -10.78
CA SER A 125 6.92 -19.94 -12.13
C SER A 125 8.30 -20.55 -12.40
N ALA A 126 9.04 -20.99 -11.36
CA ALA A 126 10.35 -21.63 -11.51
C ALA A 126 10.28 -23.17 -11.50
N ARG A 127 9.11 -23.75 -11.19
CA ARG A 127 8.88 -25.21 -11.10
C ARG A 127 8.10 -25.80 -12.27
N GLY A 128 7.59 -24.98 -13.19
CA GLY A 128 6.90 -25.39 -14.41
C GLY A 128 7.63 -24.86 -15.63
#